data_AF-A0A3E0J575-F1
#
_entry.id   AF-A0A3E0J575-F1
#
_cell.length_a   1.000
_cell.length_b   1.000
_cell.length_c   1.000
_cell.angle_alpha   90.00
_cell.angle_beta   90.00
_cell.angle_gamma   90.00
#
_symmetry.space_group_name_H-M   'P 1'
#
loop_
_entity.id
_entity.type
_entity.pdbx_description
1 polymer ?
#
loop_
_entity_poly.entity_id
_entity_poly.type
_entity_poly.pdbx_seq_one_letter_code
_entity_poly.pdbx_strand_id
1 'polypeptide(L)'
;MMAYIHKRKNNRRHKTFYNYVEYHKDMVYQICFRILGSPLVAEKISISVFHQAYIDLSYEESPSVQKDWLHKEVIYQVFDYFEQEKMSKKHPVEINEYNNTTLSNENLSKNEETLRNSLLSLPLTDRIFVVLRNTCSLSAKEVNIIMNKTAC
;
A
#
# COMPACT_ATOMS: atom_id res chain seq x y z
N MET A 1 -8.28 30.30 26.44
CA MET A 1 -9.27 29.24 26.18
C MET A 1 -9.14 28.60 24.79
N MET A 2 -8.97 29.38 23.70
CA MET A 2 -8.84 28.86 22.32
C MET A 2 -7.63 27.95 22.06
N ALA A 3 -6.46 28.24 22.64
CA ALA A 3 -5.26 27.39 22.51
C ALA A 3 -5.43 26.00 23.18
N TYR A 4 -6.21 25.92 24.26
CA TYR A 4 -6.48 24.67 24.97
C TYR A 4 -7.44 23.78 24.19
N ILE A 5 -8.41 24.38 23.48
CA ILE A 5 -9.35 23.67 22.59
C ILE A 5 -8.62 23.15 21.35
N HIS A 6 -7.70 23.92 20.76
CA HIS A 6 -6.86 23.47 19.64
C HIS A 6 -5.93 22.31 20.04
N LYS A 7 -5.26 22.39 21.20
CA LYS A 7 -4.39 21.31 21.71
C LYS A 7 -5.18 20.02 21.99
N ARG A 8 -6.41 20.13 22.52
CA ARG A 8 -7.29 18.99 22.79
C ARG A 8 -7.87 18.36 21.51
N LYS A 9 -8.17 19.18 20.48
CA LYS A 9 -8.64 18.72 19.17
C LYS A 9 -7.54 18.00 18.38
N ASN A 10 -6.29 18.50 18.42
CA ASN A 10 -5.12 17.83 17.83
C ASN A 10 -4.80 16.49 18.52
N ASN A 11 -4.80 16.44 19.87
CA ASN A 11 -4.58 15.17 20.57
C ASN A 11 -5.65 14.10 20.26
N ARG A 12 -6.90 14.51 20.06
CA ARG A 12 -7.96 13.59 19.66
C ARG A 12 -7.74 13.07 18.23
N ARG A 13 -7.37 13.94 17.28
CA ARG A 13 -7.06 13.55 15.90
C ARG A 13 -5.86 12.59 15.85
N HIS A 14 -4.78 12.86 16.60
CA HIS A 14 -3.63 11.95 16.68
C HIS A 14 -4.01 10.58 17.24
N LYS A 15 -4.82 10.53 18.30
CA LYS A 15 -5.26 9.24 18.87
C LYS A 15 -6.15 8.46 17.91
N THR A 16 -7.08 9.14 17.23
CA THR A 16 -7.94 8.50 16.21
C THR A 16 -7.10 7.97 15.05
N PHE A 17 -6.14 8.74 14.56
CA PHE A 17 -5.23 8.31 13.50
C PHE A 17 -4.35 7.14 13.93
N TYR A 18 -3.79 7.17 15.15
CA TYR A 18 -3.01 6.05 15.68
C TYR A 18 -3.81 4.75 15.66
N ASN A 19 -5.05 4.78 16.15
CA ASN A 19 -5.92 3.60 16.12
C ASN A 19 -6.23 3.15 14.68
N TYR A 20 -6.40 4.10 13.76
CA TYR A 20 -6.61 3.82 12.34
C TYR A 20 -5.40 3.10 11.71
N VAL A 21 -4.19 3.61 11.96
CA VAL A 21 -2.95 2.97 11.49
C VAL A 21 -2.81 1.58 12.11
N GLU A 22 -2.96 1.44 13.42
CA GLU A 22 -2.85 0.15 14.10
C GLU A 22 -3.83 -0.89 13.54
N TYR A 23 -5.04 -0.48 13.18
CA TYR A 23 -6.04 -1.37 12.61
C TYR A 23 -5.76 -1.77 11.15
N HIS A 24 -5.11 -0.91 10.36
CA HIS A 24 -4.93 -1.12 8.93
C HIS A 24 -3.50 -1.47 8.49
N LYS A 25 -2.48 -1.26 9.34
CA LYS A 25 -1.06 -1.37 8.96
C LYS A 25 -0.69 -2.73 8.35
N ASP A 26 -1.18 -3.82 8.93
CA ASP A 26 -0.85 -5.16 8.45
C ASP A 26 -1.47 -5.42 7.08
N MET A 27 -2.73 -5.01 6.90
CA MET A 27 -3.43 -5.15 5.62
C MET A 27 -2.76 -4.35 4.52
N VAL A 28 -2.43 -3.08 4.77
CA VAL A 28 -1.75 -2.20 3.81
C VAL A 28 -0.38 -2.77 3.45
N TYR A 29 0.43 -3.15 4.44
CA TYR A 29 1.75 -3.73 4.23
C TYR A 29 1.67 -5.03 3.42
N GLN A 30 0.74 -5.93 3.75
CA GLN A 30 0.60 -7.21 3.07
C GLN A 30 0.18 -7.04 1.60
N ILE A 31 -0.69 -6.07 1.29
CA ILE A 31 -1.04 -5.75 -0.10
C ILE A 31 0.20 -5.26 -0.85
N CYS A 32 0.90 -4.26 -0.29
CA CYS A 32 2.10 -3.72 -0.89
C CYS A 32 3.16 -4.81 -1.10
N PHE A 33 3.44 -5.63 -0.08
CA PHE A 33 4.45 -6.68 -0.15
C PHE A 33 4.12 -7.76 -1.19
N ARG A 34 2.86 -8.20 -1.28
CA ARG A 34 2.43 -9.20 -2.27
C ARG A 34 2.48 -8.66 -3.71
N ILE A 35 2.28 -7.36 -3.90
CA ILE A 35 2.36 -6.74 -5.22
C ILE A 35 3.82 -6.46 -5.60
N LEU A 36 4.61 -5.88 -4.70
CA LEU A 36 5.94 -5.35 -4.98
C LEU A 36 7.05 -6.38 -4.82
N GLY A 37 6.86 -7.39 -3.96
CA GLY A 37 7.83 -8.45 -3.69
C GLY A 37 9.07 -8.04 -2.89
N SER A 38 9.25 -6.74 -2.60
CA SER A 38 10.35 -6.20 -1.79
C SER A 38 9.82 -5.66 -0.45
N PRO A 39 10.34 -6.12 0.70
CA PRO A 39 9.87 -5.67 2.01
C PRO A 39 10.17 -4.18 2.24
N LEU A 40 11.34 -3.70 1.81
CA LEU A 40 11.75 -2.29 1.95
C LEU A 40 10.85 -1.35 1.15
N VAL A 41 10.55 -1.72 -0.10
CA VAL A 41 9.66 -0.92 -0.96
C VAL A 41 8.23 -0.95 -0.43
N ALA A 42 7.77 -2.12 0.04
CA ALA A 42 6.43 -2.26 0.62
C ALA A 42 6.26 -1.41 1.88
N GLU A 43 7.24 -1.39 2.78
CA GLU A 43 7.24 -0.55 3.96
C GLU A 43 7.19 0.94 3.60
N LYS A 44 8.06 1.37 2.67
CA LYS A 44 8.10 2.75 2.19
C LYS A 44 6.73 3.20 1.65
N ILE A 45 6.11 2.41 0.78
CA ILE A 45 4.79 2.75 0.20
C ILE A 45 3.71 2.72 1.28
N SER A 46 3.73 1.74 2.20
CA SER A 46 2.76 1.68 3.29
C SER A 46 2.80 2.92 4.18
N ILE A 47 4.00 3.40 4.53
CA ILE A 47 4.17 4.64 5.29
C ILE A 47 3.61 5.84 4.51
N SER A 48 3.91 5.92 3.22
CA SER A 48 3.45 7.00 2.36
C SER A 48 1.91 7.03 2.21
N VAL A 49 1.26 5.86 2.15
CA VAL A 49 -0.21 5.73 2.16
C VAL A 49 -0.80 6.29 3.46
N PHE A 50 -0.23 5.93 4.62
CA PHE A 50 -0.72 6.45 5.90
C PHE A 50 -0.42 7.93 6.09
N HIS A 51 0.70 8.42 5.54
CA HIS A 51 0.97 9.84 5.50
C HIS A 51 -0.11 10.59 4.70
N GLN A 52 -0.50 10.08 3.53
CA GLN A 52 -1.60 10.66 2.76
C GLN A 52 -2.92 10.57 3.50
N ALA A 53 -3.19 9.46 4.19
CA ALA A 53 -4.39 9.30 5.02
C ALA A 53 -4.45 10.33 6.15
N TYR A 54 -3.31 10.69 6.74
CA TYR A 54 -3.26 11.72 7.78
C TYR A 54 -3.72 13.09 7.28
N ILE A 55 -3.37 13.41 6.03
CA ILE A 55 -3.68 14.68 5.37
C ILE A 55 -5.13 14.70 4.90
N ASP A 56 -5.53 13.71 4.09
CA ASP A 56 -6.76 13.76 3.29
C ASP A 56 -7.95 13.06 3.92
N LEU A 57 -7.72 12.04 4.76
CA LEU A 57 -8.82 11.20 5.21
C LEU A 57 -9.68 11.92 6.26
N SER A 58 -10.97 11.98 5.97
CA SER A 58 -11.97 12.37 6.96
C SER A 58 -12.32 11.18 7.84
N TYR A 59 -11.78 11.16 9.07
CA TYR A 59 -12.04 10.09 10.06
C TYR A 59 -13.49 10.03 10.57
N GLU A 60 -14.35 10.96 10.14
CA GLU A 60 -15.78 10.99 10.44
C GLU A 60 -16.61 10.17 9.44
N GLU A 61 -16.01 9.73 8.33
CA GLU A 61 -16.66 8.87 7.34
C GLU A 61 -16.85 7.43 7.84
N SER A 62 -17.73 6.68 7.18
CA SER A 62 -17.98 5.29 7.55
C SER A 62 -16.74 4.39 7.32
N PRO A 63 -16.58 3.30 8.09
CA PRO A 63 -15.44 2.39 7.93
C PRO A 63 -15.30 1.81 6.51
N SER A 64 -16.40 1.65 5.78
CA SER A 64 -16.37 1.17 4.39
C SER A 64 -15.74 2.19 3.45
N VAL A 65 -16.07 3.48 3.61
CA VAL A 65 -15.51 4.55 2.78
C VAL A 65 -14.02 4.71 3.05
N GLN A 66 -13.60 4.63 4.32
CA GLN A 66 -12.19 4.69 4.70
C GLN A 66 -11.39 3.50 4.11
N LYS A 67 -11.96 2.29 4.15
CA LYS A 67 -11.34 1.10 3.56
C LYS A 67 -11.22 1.22 2.04
N ASP A 68 -12.26 1.70 1.36
CA ASP A 68 -12.24 1.92 -0.08
C ASP A 68 -11.25 3.00 -0.50
N TRP A 69 -11.09 4.04 0.32
CA TRP A 69 -10.08 5.07 0.12
C TRP A 69 -8.68 4.47 0.25
N LEU A 70 -8.40 3.68 1.30
CA LEU A 70 -7.10 3.02 1.47
C LEU A 70 -6.74 2.13 0.29
N HIS A 71 -7.67 1.31 -0.18
CA HIS A 71 -7.38 0.44 -1.32
C HIS A 71 -6.99 1.27 -2.55
N LYS A 72 -7.71 2.36 -2.84
CA LYS A 72 -7.39 3.24 -3.97
C LYS A 72 -6.02 3.89 -3.80
N GLU A 73 -5.73 4.41 -2.62
CA GLU A 73 -4.47 5.08 -2.33
C GLU A 73 -3.29 4.12 -2.47
N VAL A 74 -3.41 2.88 -1.95
CA VAL A 74 -2.39 1.83 -2.14
C VAL A 74 -2.15 1.55 -3.62
N ILE A 75 -3.22 1.37 -4.41
CA ILE A 75 -3.09 1.07 -5.84
C ILE A 75 -2.47 2.24 -6.59
N TYR A 76 -2.89 3.47 -6.28
CA TYR A 76 -2.32 4.69 -6.87
C TYR A 76 -0.81 4.77 -6.62
N GLN A 77 -0.37 4.65 -5.37
CA GLN A 77 1.06 4.74 -5.05
C GLN A 77 1.89 3.59 -5.61
N VAL A 78 1.31 2.40 -5.74
CA VAL A 78 1.96 1.28 -6.43
C VAL A 78 2.17 1.59 -7.91
N PHE A 79 1.14 2.11 -8.61
CA PHE A 79 1.30 2.48 -10.02
C PHE A 79 2.33 3.60 -10.22
N ASP A 80 2.27 4.64 -9.38
CA ASP A 80 3.24 5.73 -9.39
C ASP A 80 4.67 5.22 -9.19
N TYR A 81 4.89 4.31 -8.23
CA TYR A 81 6.18 3.66 -8.03
C TYR A 81 6.69 2.94 -9.30
N PHE A 82 5.84 2.16 -9.97
CA PHE A 82 6.25 1.43 -11.19
C PHE A 82 6.53 2.37 -12.37
N GLU A 83 5.79 3.47 -12.50
CA GLU A 83 6.09 4.48 -13.52
C GLU A 83 7.41 5.21 -13.21
N GLN A 84 7.68 5.56 -11.95
CA GLN A 84 8.96 6.13 -11.54
C GLN A 84 10.12 5.16 -11.79
N GLU A 85 9.99 3.88 -11.42
CA GLU A 85 11.01 2.86 -11.65
C GLU A 85 11.32 2.69 -13.15
N LYS A 86 10.28 2.72 -13.98
CA LYS A 86 10.41 2.69 -15.45
C LYS A 86 11.14 3.92 -15.99
N MET A 87 10.91 5.10 -15.43
CA MET A 87 11.65 6.31 -15.81
C MET A 87 13.11 6.28 -15.33
N SER A 88 13.37 5.79 -14.11
CA SER A 88 14.74 5.62 -13.60
C SER A 88 15.56 4.63 -14.43
N LYS A 89 14.94 3.55 -14.93
CA LYS A 89 15.61 2.60 -15.85
C LYS A 89 15.94 3.21 -17.22
N LYS A 90 15.20 4.22 -17.68
CA LYS A 90 15.49 4.93 -18.93
C LYS A 90 16.66 5.91 -18.81
N HIS A 91 16.94 6.38 -17.59
CA HIS A 91 18.05 7.28 -17.28
C HIS A 91 18.90 6.68 -16.16
N PRO A 92 19.69 5.63 -16.43
CA PRO A 92 20.54 5.02 -15.42
C PRO A 92 21.56 6.06 -14.96
N VAL A 93 21.37 6.59 -13.75
CA VAL A 93 22.44 7.24 -13.02
C VAL A 93 23.29 6.10 -12.46
N GLU A 94 24.60 6.12 -12.70
CA GLU A 94 25.56 5.18 -12.10
C GLU A 94 25.57 5.38 -10.57
N ILE A 95 24.62 4.77 -9.88
CA ILE A 95 24.56 4.73 -8.42
C ILE A 95 24.82 3.28 -8.04
N ASN A 96 25.97 3.06 -7.39
CA ASN A 96 26.44 1.77 -6.91
C ASN A 96 25.32 0.90 -6.35
N GLU A 97 25.16 -0.28 -6.94
CA GLU A 97 24.12 -1.27 -6.68
C GLU A 97 24.11 -1.70 -5.21
N TYR A 98 23.22 -1.10 -4.42
CA TYR A 98 22.98 -1.49 -3.03
C TYR A 98 21.54 -1.95 -2.79
N ASN A 99 20.86 -2.54 -3.79
CA ASN A 99 19.41 -2.80 -3.67
C ASN A 99 18.94 -4.23 -3.99
N ASN A 100 19.84 -5.23 -3.96
CA ASN A 100 19.45 -6.63 -4.14
C ASN A 100 19.52 -7.45 -2.84
N THR A 101 19.35 -6.83 -1.68
CA THR A 101 19.09 -7.60 -0.47
C THR A 101 17.62 -8.02 -0.50
N THR A 102 17.34 -9.12 -1.20
CA THR A 102 16.17 -9.93 -0.89
C THR A 102 16.39 -10.35 0.56
N LEU A 103 15.74 -9.66 1.51
CA LEU A 103 15.74 -10.10 2.89
C LEU A 103 15.02 -11.45 2.86
N SER A 104 15.81 -12.52 2.80
CA SER A 104 15.35 -13.89 2.87
C SER A 104 14.81 -14.08 4.27
N ASN A 105 13.52 -13.82 4.46
CA ASN A 105 12.84 -14.12 5.69
C ASN A 105 12.61 -15.64 5.77
N GLU A 106 13.35 -16.25 6.69
CA GLU A 106 12.97 -17.33 7.61
C GLU A 106 11.79 -18.24 7.17
N ASN A 107 12.11 -19.50 6.84
CA ASN A 107 11.22 -20.67 6.86
C ASN A 107 9.94 -20.63 6.00
N LEU A 108 9.91 -19.89 4.88
CA LEU A 108 8.87 -20.10 3.88
C LEU A 108 8.96 -21.52 3.32
N SER A 109 7.82 -22.21 3.26
CA SER A 109 7.77 -23.51 2.59
C SER A 109 8.07 -23.34 1.10
N LYS A 110 8.65 -24.36 0.46
CA LYS A 110 8.89 -24.35 -1.01
C LYS A 110 7.64 -23.98 -1.82
N ASN A 111 6.46 -24.32 -1.30
CA ASN A 111 5.19 -24.00 -1.94
C ASN A 111 4.87 -22.51 -1.89
N GLU A 112 5.12 -21.84 -0.76
CA GLU A 112 4.87 -20.40 -0.61
C GLU A 112 5.86 -19.57 -1.43
N GLU A 113 7.13 -20.00 -1.50
CA GLU A 113 8.11 -19.37 -2.37
C GLU A 113 7.74 -19.51 -3.85
N THR A 114 7.29 -20.71 -4.26
CA THR A 114 6.79 -20.95 -5.63
C THR A 114 5.59 -20.07 -5.94
N LEU A 115 4.60 -20.01 -5.04
CA LEU A 115 3.42 -19.15 -5.18
C LEU A 115 3.81 -17.68 -5.32
N ARG A 116 4.73 -17.20 -4.48
CA ARG A 116 5.23 -15.82 -4.52
C ARG A 116 5.88 -15.52 -5.86
N ASN A 117 6.77 -16.40 -6.33
CA ASN A 117 7.45 -16.22 -7.61
C ASN A 117 6.47 -16.25 -8.79
N SER A 118 5.47 -17.13 -8.76
CA SER A 118 4.39 -17.14 -9.76
C SER A 118 3.59 -15.84 -9.72
N LEU A 119 3.21 -15.35 -8.55
CA LEU A 119 2.51 -14.07 -8.39
C LEU A 119 3.34 -12.89 -8.94
N LEU A 120 4.65 -12.86 -8.68
CA LEU A 120 5.57 -11.82 -9.17
C LEU A 120 5.89 -11.94 -10.67
N SER A 121 5.58 -13.06 -11.30
CA SER A 121 5.71 -13.21 -12.76
C SER A 121 4.52 -12.63 -13.53
N LEU A 122 3.38 -12.40 -12.85
CA LEU A 122 2.19 -11.83 -13.48
C LEU A 122 2.38 -10.36 -13.85
N PRO A 123 1.72 -9.88 -14.92
CA PRO A 123 1.56 -8.46 -15.18
C PRO A 123 1.02 -7.71 -13.96
N LEU A 124 1.45 -6.45 -13.77
CA LEU A 124 1.12 -5.66 -12.58
C LEU A 124 -0.40 -5.60 -12.32
N THR A 125 -1.19 -5.34 -13.37
CA THR A 125 -2.65 -5.26 -13.30
C THR A 125 -3.28 -6.56 -12.79
N ASP A 126 -2.84 -7.70 -13.32
CA ASP A 126 -3.35 -9.03 -12.93
C ASP A 126 -2.93 -9.37 -11.50
N ARG A 127 -1.69 -9.01 -11.13
CA ARG A 127 -1.18 -9.19 -9.78
C ARG A 127 -2.00 -8.41 -8.76
N ILE A 128 -2.26 -7.14 -9.03
CA ILE A 128 -3.12 -6.29 -8.18
C ILE A 128 -4.50 -6.91 -8.04
N PHE A 129 -5.09 -7.36 -9.14
CA PHE A 129 -6.41 -7.98 -9.15
C PHE A 129 -6.46 -9.22 -8.24
N VAL A 130 -5.49 -10.12 -8.37
CA VAL A 130 -5.37 -11.34 -7.56
C VAL A 130 -5.16 -11.02 -6.08
N VAL A 131 -4.29 -10.04 -5.77
CA VAL A 131 -3.98 -9.66 -4.38
C VAL A 131 -5.19 -9.04 -3.70
N LEU A 132 -5.88 -8.10 -4.35
CA LEU A 132 -7.05 -7.45 -3.77
C LEU A 132 -8.20 -8.42 -3.55
N ARG A 133 -8.44 -9.34 -4.50
CA ARG A 133 -9.48 -10.37 -4.34
C ARG A 133 -9.19 -11.28 -3.15
N ASN A 134 -7.95 -11.78 -3.03
CA ASN A 134 -7.61 -12.79 -2.03
C ASN A 134 -7.32 -12.21 -0.64
N THR A 135 -6.75 -11.00 -0.57
CA THR A 135 -6.35 -10.39 0.72
C THR A 135 -7.48 -9.54 1.29
N CYS A 136 -8.22 -8.82 0.45
CA CYS A 136 -9.28 -7.90 0.88
C CYS A 136 -10.68 -8.50 0.76
N SER A 137 -10.81 -9.72 0.22
CA SER A 137 -12.09 -10.40 -0.06
C SER A 137 -13.03 -9.57 -0.95
N LEU A 138 -12.46 -8.75 -1.83
CA LEU A 138 -13.24 -7.92 -2.75
C LEU A 138 -13.82 -8.73 -3.90
N SER A 139 -15.04 -8.40 -4.30
CA SER A 139 -15.64 -8.91 -5.53
C SER A 139 -14.92 -8.39 -6.77
N ALA A 140 -15.02 -9.12 -7.88
CA ALA A 140 -14.43 -8.69 -9.15
C ALA A 140 -14.94 -7.30 -9.61
N LYS A 141 -16.19 -6.95 -9.26
CA LYS A 141 -16.76 -5.63 -9.57
C LYS A 141 -16.09 -4.53 -8.76
N GLU A 142 -15.89 -4.74 -7.46
CA GLU A 142 -15.23 -3.76 -6.59
C GLU A 142 -13.78 -3.52 -7.00
N VAL A 143 -13.05 -4.58 -7.33
CA VAL A 143 -11.67 -4.47 -7.83
C VAL A 143 -11.61 -3.64 -9.11
N ASN A 144 -12.51 -3.91 -10.07
CA ASN A 144 -12.58 -3.11 -11.31
C ASN A 144 -12.92 -1.63 -11.04
N ILE A 145 -13.79 -1.34 -10.07
CA ILE A 145 -14.12 0.05 -9.71
C ILE A 145 -12.89 0.77 -9.14
N ILE A 146 -12.08 0.08 -8.33
CA ILE A 146 -10.84 0.63 -7.77
C ILE A 146 -9.84 0.89 -8.91
N MET A 147 -9.59 -0.12 -9.76
CA MET A 147 -8.61 -0.05 -10.84
C MET A 147 -8.95 0.97 -11.93
N ASN A 148 -10.22 1.08 -12.33
CA ASN A 148 -10.64 2.03 -13.38
C ASN A 148 -10.63 3.48 -12.91
N LYS A 149 -10.77 3.73 -11.60
CA LYS A 149 -10.69 5.09 -11.04
C LYS A 149 -9.25 5.60 -10.89
N THR A 150 -8.27 4.69 -10.84
CA THR A 150 -6.84 5.04 -10.73
C THR A 150 -6.15 5.19 -12.08
N ALA A 151 -6.82 4.87 -13.20
CA ALA A 151 -6.27 4.92 -14.56
C ALA A 151 -6.59 6.23 -15.31
N CYS A 152 -6.99 7.29 -14.60
CA CYS A 152 -7.27 8.62 -15.17
C CYS A 152 -6.20 9.63 -14.77
#